data_AF-A0A7J0FTQ4-F1
#
_entry.id   AF-A0A7J0FTQ4-F1
#
_cell.length_a   1.000
_cell.length_b   1.000
_cell.length_c   1.000
_cell.angle_alpha   90.00
_cell.angle_beta   90.00
_cell.angle_gamma   90.00
#
_symmetry.space_group_name_H-M   'P 1'
#
loop_
_entity.id
_entity.type
_entity.pdbx_description
1 polymer ?
#
loop_
_entity_poly.entity_id
_entity_poly.type
_entity_poly.pdbx_seq_one_letter_code
_entity_poly.pdbx_strand_id
1 'polypeptide(L)'
;MKSDGQESLSKEQRGSDDHSSVEEEIASLHAKVAALEEDLKKSRQEASDYQQLYQQLEKELKDLKDSEQQMKPKRMKILSDLLISVSKAERQEARLKVRQDSLRLGNVGVIRAGTIISETWEDGQALKDLNAHLVWSSLFLLILLHKYHSDSCFVDFTTL
;
A
#
# COMPACT_ATOMS: atom_id res chain seq x y z
N MET A 1 -34.23 36.62 102.05
CA MET A 1 -35.17 35.72 101.35
C MET A 1 -34.78 35.71 99.89
N LYS A 2 -33.99 34.72 99.44
CA LYS A 2 -33.64 34.60 98.04
C LYS A 2 -33.28 33.14 97.73
N SER A 3 -33.85 32.67 96.63
CA SER A 3 -33.48 31.48 95.85
C SER A 3 -33.93 30.12 96.40
N ASP A 4 -35.15 29.70 96.00
CA ASP A 4 -35.58 28.29 96.01
C ASP A 4 -36.46 27.97 94.78
N GLY A 5 -36.15 28.58 93.63
CA GLY A 5 -36.97 28.49 92.42
C GLY A 5 -36.25 28.06 91.13
N GLN A 6 -34.99 27.62 91.19
CA GLN A 6 -34.15 27.48 89.98
C GLN A 6 -33.66 26.06 89.66
N GLU A 7 -33.83 25.07 90.57
CA GLU A 7 -33.31 23.70 90.38
C GLU A 7 -34.32 22.71 89.76
N SER A 8 -35.63 22.96 89.83
CA SER A 8 -36.64 22.07 89.22
C SER A 8 -36.84 22.34 87.74
N LEU A 9 -36.80 23.60 87.32
CA LEU A 9 -36.99 24.02 85.92
C LEU A 9 -35.85 23.57 84.99
N SER A 10 -34.66 23.33 85.54
CA SER A 10 -33.44 23.02 84.78
C SER A 10 -33.24 21.53 84.49
N LYS A 11 -33.99 20.63 85.15
CA LYS A 11 -33.93 19.17 84.94
C LYS A 11 -34.90 18.68 83.84
N GLU A 12 -36.10 19.23 83.77
CA GLU A 12 -37.06 18.95 82.68
C GLU A 12 -36.62 19.56 81.35
N GLN A 13 -36.01 20.76 81.38
CA GLN A 13 -35.42 21.39 80.19
C GLN A 13 -34.30 20.54 79.58
N ARG A 14 -33.46 19.94 80.43
CA ARG A 14 -32.31 19.11 80.00
C ARG A 14 -32.73 17.77 79.38
N GLY A 15 -33.78 17.13 79.89
CA GLY A 15 -34.33 15.90 79.29
C GLY A 15 -35.06 16.15 77.96
N SER A 16 -35.69 17.32 77.80
CA SER A 16 -36.31 17.74 76.54
C SER A 16 -35.28 18.11 75.47
N ASP A 17 -34.16 18.73 75.86
CA ASP A 17 -33.04 19.05 74.96
C ASP A 17 -32.27 17.80 74.52
N ASP A 18 -32.10 16.81 75.41
CA ASP A 18 -31.49 15.52 75.05
C ASP A 18 -32.39 14.71 74.10
N HIS A 19 -33.71 14.75 74.27
CA HIS A 19 -34.66 14.09 73.37
C HIS A 19 -34.67 14.75 71.98
N SER A 20 -34.64 16.08 71.90
CA SER A 20 -34.60 16.79 70.62
C SER A 20 -33.29 16.55 69.87
N SER A 21 -32.15 16.47 70.58
CA SER A 21 -30.85 16.10 70.00
C SER A 21 -30.85 14.70 69.38
N VAL A 22 -31.47 13.73 70.03
CA VAL A 22 -31.56 12.34 69.50
C VAL A 22 -32.48 12.27 68.30
N GLU A 23 -33.60 12.99 68.32
CA GLU A 23 -34.57 13.03 67.22
C GLU A 23 -33.98 13.70 65.95
N GLU A 24 -33.17 14.75 66.14
CA GLU A 24 -32.39 15.37 65.06
C GLU A 24 -31.31 14.43 64.51
N GLU A 25 -30.62 13.68 65.37
CA GLU A 25 -29.64 12.67 64.95
C GLU A 25 -30.29 11.53 64.16
N ILE A 26 -31.47 11.06 64.59
CA ILE A 26 -32.27 10.06 63.86
C ILE A 26 -32.66 10.59 62.48
N ALA A 27 -33.16 11.83 62.39
CA ALA A 27 -33.49 12.46 61.12
C ALA A 27 -32.27 12.60 60.20
N SER A 28 -31.12 12.99 60.75
CA SER A 28 -29.83 13.09 60.04
C SER A 28 -29.33 11.75 59.53
N LEU A 29 -29.44 10.69 60.34
CA LEU A 29 -29.09 9.33 59.94
C LEU A 29 -30.02 8.81 58.83
N HIS A 30 -31.33 9.05 58.93
CA HIS A 30 -32.27 8.70 57.86
C HIS A 30 -31.94 9.41 56.55
N ALA A 31 -31.60 10.70 56.60
CA ALA A 31 -31.17 11.45 55.41
C ALA A 31 -29.86 10.88 54.81
N LYS A 32 -28.89 10.51 55.64
CA LYS A 32 -27.65 9.85 55.18
C LYS A 32 -27.91 8.49 54.56
N VAL A 33 -28.79 7.67 55.15
CA VAL A 33 -29.17 6.36 54.60
C VAL A 33 -29.82 6.55 53.24
N ALA A 34 -30.74 7.49 53.09
CA ALA A 34 -31.39 7.79 51.82
C ALA A 34 -30.37 8.21 50.73
N ALA A 35 -29.42 9.09 51.08
CA ALA A 35 -28.36 9.52 50.17
C ALA A 35 -27.46 8.34 49.75
N LEU A 36 -27.03 7.50 50.69
CA LEU A 36 -26.19 6.32 50.40
C LEU A 36 -26.93 5.28 49.54
N GLU A 37 -28.24 5.10 49.74
CA GLU A 37 -29.05 4.21 48.90
C GLU A 37 -29.17 4.71 47.45
N GLU A 38 -29.29 6.03 47.26
CA GLU A 38 -29.29 6.65 45.93
C GLU A 38 -27.94 6.47 45.24
N ASP A 39 -26.83 6.75 45.94
CA ASP A 39 -25.47 6.56 45.43
C ASP A 39 -25.19 5.09 45.08
N LEU A 40 -25.66 4.15 45.91
CA LEU A 40 -25.55 2.71 45.63
C LEU A 40 -26.31 2.33 44.35
N LYS A 41 -27.53 2.85 44.15
CA LYS A 41 -28.31 2.60 42.93
C LYS A 41 -27.60 3.17 41.71
N LYS A 42 -27.09 4.39 41.81
CA LYS A 42 -26.34 5.05 40.74
C LYS A 42 -25.08 4.25 40.38
N SER A 43 -24.29 3.86 41.38
CA SER A 43 -23.08 3.05 41.17
C SER A 43 -23.38 1.70 40.52
N ARG A 44 -24.49 1.05 40.90
CA ARG A 44 -24.93 -0.20 40.26
C ARG A 44 -25.35 0.00 38.81
N GLN A 45 -26.05 1.09 38.52
CA GLN A 45 -26.43 1.43 37.14
C GLN A 45 -25.18 1.68 36.30
N GLU A 46 -24.26 2.52 36.78
CA GLU A 46 -22.98 2.80 36.11
C GLU A 46 -22.17 1.52 35.86
N ALA A 47 -22.08 0.62 36.84
CA ALA A 47 -21.40 -0.66 36.67
C ALA A 47 -22.03 -1.51 35.56
N SER A 48 -23.36 -1.52 35.45
CA SER A 48 -24.07 -2.24 34.39
C SER A 48 -23.86 -1.60 33.02
N ASP A 49 -23.85 -0.27 32.95
CA ASP A 49 -23.61 0.48 31.71
C ASP A 49 -22.18 0.25 31.20
N TYR A 50 -21.19 0.28 32.10
CA TYR A 50 -19.81 -0.05 31.76
C TYR A 50 -19.67 -1.48 31.26
N GLN A 51 -20.32 -2.45 31.92
CA GLN A 51 -20.28 -3.83 31.49
C GLN A 51 -20.86 -4.03 30.08
N GLN A 52 -21.97 -3.35 29.77
CA GLN A 52 -22.55 -3.36 28.42
C GLN A 52 -21.60 -2.72 27.40
N LEU A 53 -21.00 -1.58 27.74
CA LEU A 53 -20.03 -0.90 26.89
C LEU A 53 -18.81 -1.80 26.61
N TYR A 54 -18.29 -2.49 27.62
CA TYR A 54 -17.18 -3.45 27.46
C TYR A 54 -17.54 -4.58 26.49
N GLN A 55 -18.73 -5.16 26.63
CA GLN A 55 -19.19 -6.23 25.73
C GLN A 55 -19.34 -5.74 24.28
N GLN A 56 -19.85 -4.52 24.10
CA GLN A 56 -19.96 -3.91 22.78
C GLN A 56 -18.56 -3.67 22.17
N LEU A 57 -17.64 -3.12 22.96
CA LEU A 57 -16.27 -2.84 22.50
C LEU A 57 -15.53 -4.13 22.12
N GLU A 58 -15.71 -5.19 22.91
CA GLU A 58 -15.12 -6.51 22.63
C GLU A 58 -15.64 -7.09 21.31
N LYS A 59 -16.95 -6.94 21.05
CA LYS A 59 -17.56 -7.33 19.78
C LYS A 59 -16.98 -6.53 18.61
N GLU A 60 -16.91 -5.20 18.72
CA GLU A 60 -16.35 -4.34 17.67
C GLU A 60 -14.89 -4.67 17.38
N LEU A 61 -14.07 -4.92 18.41
CA LEU A 61 -12.69 -5.36 18.26
C LEU A 61 -12.58 -6.69 17.53
N LYS A 62 -13.47 -7.64 17.84
CA LYS A 62 -13.51 -8.94 17.16
C LYS A 62 -13.89 -8.78 15.69
N ASP A 63 -14.93 -8.02 15.38
CA ASP A 63 -15.40 -7.78 14.01
C ASP A 63 -14.32 -7.08 13.16
N LEU A 64 -13.60 -6.11 13.74
CA LEU A 64 -12.46 -5.45 13.08
C LEU A 64 -11.32 -6.43 12.80
N LYS A 65 -10.97 -7.27 13.77
CA LYS A 65 -9.91 -8.29 13.63
C LYS A 65 -10.26 -9.31 12.55
N ASP A 66 -11.51 -9.78 12.52
CA ASP A 66 -11.98 -10.74 11.52
C ASP A 66 -11.99 -10.12 10.12
N SER A 67 -12.43 -8.87 9.99
CA SER A 67 -12.37 -8.11 8.74
C SER A 67 -10.92 -7.94 8.24
N GLU A 68 -10.00 -7.56 9.13
CA GLU A 68 -8.58 -7.43 8.79
C GLU A 68 -8.00 -8.77 8.31
N GLN A 69 -8.31 -9.86 9.02
CA GLN A 69 -7.85 -11.20 8.69
C GLN A 69 -8.39 -11.68 7.33
N GLN A 70 -9.63 -11.34 6.98
CA GLN A 70 -10.20 -11.62 5.66
C GLN A 70 -9.59 -10.77 4.54
N MET A 71 -9.16 -9.55 4.83
CA MET A 71 -8.58 -8.64 3.83
C MET A 71 -7.12 -8.96 3.52
N LYS A 72 -6.35 -9.50 4.46
CA LYS A 72 -4.95 -9.94 4.26
C LYS A 72 -4.74 -10.81 3.02
N PRO A 73 -5.45 -11.95 2.84
CA PRO A 73 -5.25 -12.80 1.66
C PRO A 73 -5.71 -12.12 0.37
N LYS A 74 -6.76 -11.30 0.40
CA LYS A 74 -7.22 -10.53 -0.77
C LYS A 74 -6.16 -9.53 -1.24
N ARG A 75 -5.56 -8.78 -0.31
CA ARG A 75 -4.47 -7.85 -0.59
C ARG A 75 -3.25 -8.57 -1.17
N MET A 76 -2.87 -9.71 -0.55
CA MET A 76 -1.75 -10.52 -1.03
C MET A 76 -1.97 -11.03 -2.45
N LYS A 77 -3.18 -11.51 -2.76
CA LYS A 77 -3.53 -11.98 -4.10
C LYS A 77 -3.41 -10.86 -5.13
N ILE A 78 -3.98 -9.68 -4.86
CA ILE A 78 -3.89 -8.53 -5.77
C ILE A 78 -2.43 -8.15 -6.04
N LEU A 79 -1.61 -8.11 -4.99
CA LEU A 79 -0.19 -7.79 -5.13
C LEU A 79 0.55 -8.84 -5.98
N SER A 80 0.29 -10.13 -5.76
CA SER A 80 0.86 -11.22 -6.55
C SER A 80 0.44 -11.14 -8.02
N ASP A 81 -0.85 -10.93 -8.29
CA ASP A 81 -1.39 -10.84 -9.65
C ASP A 81 -0.78 -9.64 -10.41
N LEU A 82 -0.62 -8.50 -9.72
CA LEU A 82 0.02 -7.31 -10.28
C LEU A 82 1.51 -7.55 -10.56
N LEU A 83 2.24 -8.18 -9.65
CA LEU A 83 3.65 -8.49 -9.87
C LEU A 83 3.84 -9.43 -11.07
N ILE A 84 2.98 -10.44 -11.20
CA ILE A 84 2.99 -11.36 -12.35
C ILE A 84 2.69 -10.60 -13.64
N SER A 85 1.70 -9.70 -13.65
CA SER A 85 1.32 -8.96 -14.85
C SER A 85 2.42 -8.00 -15.31
N VAL A 86 3.01 -7.24 -14.38
CA VAL A 86 4.16 -6.35 -14.66
C VAL A 86 5.34 -7.17 -15.19
N SER A 87 5.72 -8.24 -14.50
CA SER A 87 6.81 -9.12 -14.92
C SER A 87 6.57 -9.79 -16.29
N LYS A 88 5.31 -10.02 -16.68
CA LYS A 88 4.96 -10.51 -18.03
C LYS A 88 5.14 -9.42 -19.07
N ALA A 89 4.66 -8.21 -18.79
CA ALA A 89 4.78 -7.06 -19.68
C ALA A 89 6.26 -6.70 -19.93
N GLU A 90 7.10 -6.62 -18.91
CA GLU A 90 8.54 -6.32 -19.03
C GLU A 90 9.26 -7.33 -19.93
N ARG A 91 8.97 -8.63 -19.75
CA ARG A 91 9.54 -9.68 -20.62
C ARG A 91 9.05 -9.57 -22.06
N GLN A 92 7.78 -9.19 -22.27
CA GLN A 92 7.25 -8.98 -23.61
C GLN A 92 7.94 -7.80 -24.29
N GLU A 93 8.11 -6.68 -23.58
CA GLU A 93 8.82 -5.51 -24.08
C GLU A 93 10.28 -5.83 -24.44
N ALA A 94 11.01 -6.51 -23.55
CA ALA A 94 12.38 -6.93 -23.81
C ALA A 94 12.48 -7.85 -25.04
N ARG A 95 11.55 -8.81 -25.19
CA ARG A 95 11.48 -9.68 -26.37
C ARG A 95 11.16 -8.92 -27.65
N LEU A 96 10.29 -7.91 -27.59
CA LEU A 96 9.97 -7.07 -28.74
C LEU A 96 11.19 -6.25 -29.17
N LYS A 97 11.90 -5.68 -28.21
CA LYS A 97 13.14 -4.93 -28.47
C LYS A 97 14.20 -5.81 -29.12
N VAL A 98 14.44 -7.01 -28.57
CA VAL A 98 15.37 -7.98 -29.17
C VAL A 98 14.93 -8.33 -30.60
N ARG A 99 13.63 -8.61 -30.83
CA ARG A 99 13.13 -8.90 -32.19
C ARG A 99 13.32 -7.74 -33.15
N GLN A 100 13.10 -6.51 -32.71
CA GLN A 100 13.30 -5.31 -33.54
C GLN A 100 14.77 -5.12 -33.88
N ASP A 101 15.66 -5.27 -32.89
CA ASP A 101 17.10 -5.16 -33.08
C ASP A 101 17.62 -6.29 -33.98
N SER A 102 17.14 -7.52 -33.79
CA SER A 102 17.38 -8.67 -34.66
C SER A 102 17.04 -8.41 -36.12
N LEU A 103 15.88 -7.78 -36.40
CA LEU A 103 15.49 -7.43 -37.76
C LEU A 103 16.39 -6.33 -38.37
N ARG A 104 16.77 -5.33 -37.56
CA ARG A 104 17.58 -4.20 -38.02
C ARG A 104 19.04 -4.58 -38.24
N LEU A 105 19.63 -5.27 -37.28
CA LEU A 105 21.07 -5.52 -37.18
C LEU A 105 21.47 -6.90 -37.69
N GLY A 106 20.59 -7.89 -37.57
CA GLY A 106 20.87 -9.27 -37.93
C GLY A 106 20.84 -10.20 -36.74
N ASN A 107 20.98 -11.50 -37.01
CA ASN A 107 20.88 -12.57 -36.02
C ASN A 107 22.11 -13.48 -36.05
N VAL A 108 22.42 -14.09 -34.90
CA VAL A 108 23.35 -15.21 -34.82
C VAL A 108 22.56 -16.51 -34.81
N GLY A 109 22.61 -17.26 -35.91
CA GLY A 109 22.13 -18.63 -35.95
C GLY A 109 23.18 -19.57 -35.36
N VAL A 110 22.79 -20.44 -34.43
CA VAL A 110 23.67 -21.50 -33.91
C VAL A 110 23.21 -22.83 -34.48
N ILE A 111 24.10 -23.52 -35.21
CA ILE A 111 23.86 -24.85 -35.76
C ILE A 111 24.70 -25.85 -34.98
N ARG A 112 24.07 -26.94 -34.53
CA ARG A 112 24.75 -28.03 -33.82
C ARG A 112 24.75 -29.31 -34.64
N ALA A 113 25.93 -29.87 -34.86
CA ALA A 113 26.13 -31.17 -35.50
C ALA A 113 26.95 -32.08 -34.57
N GLY A 114 26.27 -32.95 -33.82
CA GLY A 114 26.90 -33.80 -32.80
C GLY A 114 27.54 -32.99 -31.66
N THR A 115 28.87 -33.07 -31.55
CA THR A 115 29.67 -32.29 -30.59
C THR A 115 30.14 -30.94 -31.13
N ILE A 116 29.97 -30.69 -32.44
CA ILE A 116 30.41 -29.44 -33.08
C ILE A 116 29.30 -28.41 -33.02
N ILE A 117 29.68 -27.18 -32.65
CA ILE A 117 28.83 -25.99 -32.64
C ILE A 117 29.41 -25.00 -33.66
N SER A 118 28.57 -24.55 -34.60
CA SER A 118 28.93 -23.51 -35.57
C SER A 118 27.96 -22.34 -35.46
N GLU A 119 28.50 -21.13 -35.36
CA GLU A 119 27.73 -19.89 -35.34
C GLU A 119 27.79 -19.23 -36.72
N THR A 120 26.63 -18.86 -37.25
CA THR A 120 26.49 -18.17 -38.53
C THR A 120 25.78 -16.84 -38.30
N TRP A 121 26.39 -15.75 -38.75
CA TRP A 121 25.78 -14.42 -38.72
C TRP A 121 24.88 -14.22 -39.94
N GLU A 122 23.65 -13.75 -39.71
CA GLU A 122 22.69 -13.39 -40.74
C GLU A 122 22.48 -11.87 -40.74
N ASP A 123 22.77 -11.20 -41.86
CA ASP A 123 22.68 -9.75 -41.95
C ASP A 123 21.24 -9.23 -41.81
N GLY A 124 21.10 -8.20 -40.96
CA GLY A 124 19.88 -7.42 -40.82
C GLY A 124 19.67 -6.44 -41.97
N GLN A 125 18.49 -5.79 -41.96
CA GLN A 125 18.10 -4.88 -43.04
C GLN A 125 19.10 -3.73 -43.23
N ALA A 126 19.62 -3.15 -42.14
CA ALA A 126 20.53 -2.02 -42.22
C ALA A 126 21.82 -2.35 -42.98
N LEU A 127 22.37 -3.54 -42.76
CA LEU A 127 23.59 -3.99 -43.45
C LEU A 127 23.30 -4.34 -44.91
N LYS A 128 22.16 -4.96 -45.20
CA LYS A 128 21.72 -5.26 -46.57
C LYS A 128 21.57 -3.99 -47.41
N ASP A 129 20.96 -2.95 -46.85
CA ASP A 129 20.76 -1.67 -47.54
C ASP A 129 22.09 -0.96 -47.82
N LEU A 130 22.99 -0.95 -46.82
CA LEU A 130 24.34 -0.38 -46.98
C LEU A 130 25.14 -1.13 -48.05
N ASN A 131 25.11 -2.47 -48.02
CA ASN A 131 25.80 -3.29 -49.00
C ASN A 131 25.26 -3.03 -50.42
N ALA A 132 23.94 -2.96 -50.58
CA ALA A 132 23.33 -2.62 -51.85
C ALA A 132 23.83 -1.24 -52.35
N HIS A 133 23.80 -0.21 -51.50
CA HIS A 133 24.26 1.13 -51.88
C HIS A 133 25.73 1.15 -52.32
N LEU A 134 26.59 0.40 -51.63
CA LEU A 134 28.02 0.33 -51.93
C LEU A 134 28.27 -0.39 -53.26
N VAL A 135 27.57 -1.49 -53.52
CA VAL A 135 27.61 -2.21 -54.80
C VAL A 135 27.13 -1.32 -55.96
N TRP A 136 26.00 -0.63 -55.80
CA TRP A 136 25.49 0.29 -56.82
C TRP A 136 26.45 1.45 -57.09
N SER A 137 27.04 2.03 -56.03
CA SER A 137 28.01 3.12 -56.15
C SER A 137 29.28 2.67 -56.87
N SER A 138 29.79 1.48 -56.52
CA SER A 138 30.97 0.90 -57.17
C SER A 138 30.71 0.63 -58.65
N LEU A 139 29.55 0.04 -58.98
CA LEU A 139 29.16 -0.20 -60.37
C LEU A 139 29.02 1.11 -61.16
N PHE A 140 28.42 2.13 -60.55
CA PHE A 140 28.27 3.44 -61.17
C PHE A 140 29.61 4.12 -61.44
N LEU A 141 30.55 4.08 -60.48
CA LEU A 141 31.91 4.59 -60.66
C LEU A 141 32.67 3.83 -61.75
N LEU A 142 32.51 2.50 -61.82
CA LEU A 142 33.13 1.70 -62.88
C LEU A 142 32.61 2.09 -64.26
N ILE A 143 31.30 2.31 -64.39
CA ILE A 143 30.67 2.78 -65.64
C ILE A 143 31.20 4.17 -66.02
N LEU A 144 31.30 5.09 -65.05
CA LEU A 144 31.84 6.43 -65.29
C LEU A 144 33.32 6.39 -65.71
N LEU A 145 34.14 5.55 -65.07
CA LEU A 145 35.54 5.37 -65.44
C LEU A 145 35.69 4.77 -66.83
N HIS A 146 34.88 3.76 -67.17
CA HIS A 146 34.88 3.17 -68.51
C HIS A 146 34.46 4.20 -69.57
N LYS A 147 33.45 5.03 -69.27
CA LYS A 147 33.02 6.12 -70.15
C LYS A 147 34.12 7.17 -70.32
N TYR A 148 34.73 7.62 -69.24
CA TYR A 148 35.85 8.57 -69.28
C TYR A 148 37.03 8.04 -70.10
N HIS A 149 37.42 6.78 -69.89
CA HIS A 149 38.50 6.16 -70.67
C HIS A 149 38.15 6.02 -72.15
N SER A 150 36.89 5.65 -72.47
CA SER A 150 36.42 5.56 -73.86
C SER A 150 36.41 6.94 -74.55
N ASP A 151 35.97 7.98 -73.83
CA ASP A 151 35.96 9.35 -74.34
C ASP A 151 37.39 9.93 -74.46
N SER A 152 38.31 9.64 -73.53
CA SER A 152 39.71 10.04 -73.62
C SER A 152 40.47 9.38 -74.77
N CYS A 153 40.26 8.08 -75.03
CA CYS A 153 40.85 7.41 -76.20
C CYS A 153 40.31 7.94 -77.54
N PHE A 154 39.12 8.55 -77.57
CA PHE A 154 38.54 9.17 -78.77
C PHE A 154 39.18 10.54 -79.09
N VAL A 155 39.63 11.28 -78.07
CA VAL A 155 40.29 12.59 -78.27
C VAL A 155 41.72 12.42 -78.81
N ASP A 156 42.45 11.37 -78.41
CA ASP A 156 43.79 11.10 -78.93
C ASP A 156 43.82 10.74 -80.43
N PHE A 157 42.67 10.33 -81.00
CA PHE A 157 42.56 9.99 -82.43
C PHE A 157 42.21 11.19 -83.34
N THR A 158 41.94 12.37 -82.78
CA THR A 158 41.52 13.57 -83.56
C THR A 158 42.59 14.67 -83.65
N THR A 159 43.82 14.41 -83.20
CA THR A 159 44.97 15.35 -83.28
C THR A 159 46.12 14.88 -84.18
N LEU A 160 45.80 14.20 -85.29
CA LEU A 160 46.75 13.85 -86.36
C LEU A 160 46.28 14.39 -87.71
#